data_AF-A0A355UXB4-F1
#
_entry.id   AF-A0A355UXB4-F1
#
_cell.length_a   1.000
_cell.length_b   1.000
_cell.length_c   1.000
_cell.angle_alpha   90.00
_cell.angle_beta   90.00
_cell.angle_gamma   90.00
#
_symmetry.space_group_name_H-M   'P 1'
#
loop_
_entity.id
_entity.type
_entity.pdbx_description
1 polymer ?
#
loop_
_entity_poly.entity_id
_entity_poly.type
_entity_poly.pdbx_seq_one_letter_code
_entity_poly.pdbx_strand_id
1 'polypeptide(L)'
;MVIEVIHGRCFFLLQKAAPPYERLEDAVLIMANARERVVIPPGYGHLEINPTESPVVLMGCVSSEMIPVRGPYLQRKGACYYATRAEKTTLLVPNEAYPNIPTLRVGSAHELPDFAKTGEGLYLSMIHEPWRLDVLSHPERYHELFAEALDSAHIMRGLLL
;
A
#
# COMPACT_ATOMS: atom_id res chain seq x y z
N MET A 1 5.30 7.31 -0.51
CA MET A 1 4.43 7.51 -1.71
C MET A 1 3.01 7.73 -1.21
N VAL A 2 2.19 8.52 -1.90
CA VAL A 2 0.76 8.66 -1.59
C VAL A 2 -0.04 8.25 -2.81
N ILE A 3 -1.05 7.41 -2.63
CA ILE A 3 -1.89 6.88 -3.73
C ILE A 3 -3.35 7.14 -3.39
N GLU A 4 -4.09 7.70 -4.34
CA GLU A 4 -5.56 7.80 -4.29
C GLU A 4 -6.19 6.78 -5.23
N VAL A 5 -7.22 6.09 -4.77
CA VAL A 5 -8.10 5.33 -5.66
C VAL A 5 -9.10 6.29 -6.29
N ILE A 6 -8.95 6.60 -7.57
CA ILE A 6 -9.89 7.49 -8.28
C ILE A 6 -11.19 6.74 -8.59
N HIS A 7 -11.08 5.47 -8.97
CA HIS A 7 -12.23 4.63 -9.33
C HIS A 7 -11.99 3.18 -8.94
N GLY A 8 -13.06 2.52 -8.49
CA GLY A 8 -13.05 1.10 -8.12
C GLY A 8 -12.62 0.84 -6.68
N ARG A 9 -12.13 -0.38 -6.44
CA ARG A 9 -11.59 -0.85 -5.16
C ARG A 9 -10.23 -1.49 -5.42
N CYS A 10 -9.24 -1.18 -4.59
CA CYS A 10 -7.88 -1.70 -4.72
C CYS A 10 -7.42 -2.30 -3.39
N PHE A 11 -6.67 -3.40 -3.47
CA PHE A 11 -5.89 -3.89 -2.34
C PHE A 11 -4.43 -3.50 -2.54
N PHE A 12 -3.86 -2.85 -1.52
CA PHE A 12 -2.44 -2.51 -1.47
C PHE A 12 -1.76 -3.53 -0.58
N LEU A 13 -0.89 -4.36 -1.16
CA LEU A 13 -0.05 -5.30 -0.40
C LEU A 13 1.31 -4.67 -0.16
N LEU A 14 1.58 -4.28 1.08
CA LEU A 14 2.82 -3.67 1.52
C LEU A 14 3.69 -4.73 2.21
N GLN A 15 4.99 -4.73 1.93
CA GLN A 15 5.96 -5.58 2.61
C GLN A 15 7.24 -4.80 2.94
N LYS A 16 7.64 -4.83 4.21
CA LYS A 16 8.85 -4.14 4.69
C LYS A 16 10.06 -5.05 4.56
N ALA A 17 11.14 -4.53 4.01
CA ALA A 17 12.43 -5.19 3.99
C ALA A 17 13.56 -4.16 3.81
N ALA A 18 14.74 -4.48 4.31
CA ALA A 18 15.96 -3.71 4.10
C ALA A 18 16.99 -4.53 3.29
N PRO A 19 17.94 -3.89 2.57
CA PRO A 19 19.05 -4.59 1.94
C PRO A 19 19.72 -5.58 2.91
N PRO A 20 20.05 -6.81 2.47
CA PRO A 20 20.00 -7.33 1.10
C PRO A 20 18.62 -7.83 0.62
N TYR A 21 17.53 -7.51 1.34
CA TYR A 21 16.13 -7.86 1.04
C TYR A 21 15.81 -9.37 1.12
N GLU A 22 16.58 -10.10 1.92
CA GLU A 22 16.40 -11.54 2.08
C GLU A 22 15.23 -11.92 2.99
N ARG A 23 14.93 -11.06 3.98
CA ARG A 23 13.90 -11.28 5.00
C ARG A 23 12.91 -10.11 5.03
N LEU A 24 11.64 -10.47 5.17
CA LEU A 24 10.57 -9.50 5.40
C LEU A 24 10.45 -9.20 6.90
N GLU A 25 10.25 -7.93 7.23
CA GLU A 25 10.07 -7.44 8.59
C GLU A 25 8.59 -7.28 8.95
N ASP A 26 7.75 -6.92 7.97
CA ASP A 26 6.32 -6.69 8.15
C ASP A 26 5.59 -6.96 6.83
N ALA A 27 4.30 -7.32 6.93
CA ALA A 27 3.41 -7.58 5.81
C ALA A 27 2.01 -7.05 6.12
N VAL A 28 1.49 -6.19 5.24
CA VAL A 28 0.21 -5.49 5.47
C VAL A 28 -0.59 -5.45 4.19
N LEU A 29 -1.88 -5.77 4.27
CA LEU A 29 -2.83 -5.54 3.20
C LEU A 29 -3.78 -4.41 3.60
N ILE A 30 -3.80 -3.33 2.82
CA ILE A 30 -4.74 -2.21 3.00
C ILE A 30 -5.77 -2.23 1.88
N MET A 31 -7.04 -2.29 2.24
CA MET A 31 -8.16 -2.18 1.29
C MET A 31 -8.59 -0.73 1.17
N ALA A 32 -8.67 -0.22 -0.07
CA ALA A 32 -9.17 1.13 -0.31
C ALA A 32 -10.20 1.16 -1.44
N ASN A 33 -11.19 2.02 -1.30
CA ASN A 33 -12.27 2.30 -2.23
C ASN A 33 -12.04 3.65 -2.91
N ALA A 34 -12.85 3.96 -3.92
CA ALA A 34 -12.80 5.24 -4.59
C ALA A 34 -12.84 6.42 -3.60
N ARG A 35 -11.97 7.41 -3.86
CA ARG A 35 -11.69 8.62 -3.06
C ARG A 35 -10.92 8.39 -1.77
N GLU A 36 -10.61 7.14 -1.41
CA GLU A 36 -9.71 6.84 -0.29
C GLU A 36 -8.26 6.88 -0.75
N ARG A 37 -7.36 7.14 0.22
CA ARG A 37 -5.93 7.30 -0.01
C ARG A 37 -5.15 6.32 0.85
N VAL A 38 -4.01 5.87 0.33
CA VAL A 38 -3.04 5.06 1.04
C VAL A 38 -1.69 5.75 0.99
N VAL A 39 -1.08 5.91 2.16
CA VAL A 39 0.30 6.39 2.29
C VAL A 39 1.21 5.19 2.47
N ILE A 40 2.21 5.05 1.61
CA ILE A 40 3.21 3.99 1.67
C ILE A 40 4.42 4.51 2.47
N PRO A 41 4.72 3.93 3.64
CA PRO A 41 5.86 4.34 4.45
C PRO A 41 7.20 3.99 3.81
N PRO A 42 8.29 4.70 4.16
CA PRO A 42 9.64 4.34 3.74
C PRO A 42 10.01 2.90 4.13
N GLY A 43 10.76 2.22 3.26
CA GLY A 43 11.20 0.84 3.48
C GLY A 43 10.16 -0.24 3.14
N TYR A 44 8.92 0.15 2.79
CA TYR A 44 7.92 -0.78 2.26
C TYR A 44 7.96 -0.80 0.73
N GLY A 45 8.13 -2.01 0.18
CA GLY A 45 7.67 -2.29 -1.17
C GLY A 45 6.16 -2.46 -1.16
N HIS A 46 5.49 -2.20 -2.29
CA HIS A 46 4.05 -2.35 -2.41
C HIS A 46 3.66 -2.88 -3.79
N LEU A 47 2.49 -3.51 -3.86
CA LEU A 47 1.79 -3.84 -5.10
C LEU A 47 0.32 -3.46 -4.97
N GLU A 48 -0.24 -2.98 -6.07
CA GLU A 48 -1.67 -2.72 -6.24
C GLU A 48 -2.34 -3.92 -6.90
N ILE A 49 -3.40 -4.42 -6.25
CA ILE A 49 -4.16 -5.59 -6.68
C ILE A 49 -5.59 -5.12 -6.95
N ASN A 50 -6.10 -5.41 -8.14
CA ASN A 50 -7.51 -5.25 -8.46
C ASN A 50 -8.27 -6.54 -8.07
N PRO A 51 -9.10 -6.54 -7.01
CA PRO A 51 -9.82 -7.73 -6.58
C PRO A 51 -11.11 -7.96 -7.41
N THR A 52 -11.46 -7.06 -8.32
CA THR A 52 -12.76 -7.03 -9.01
C THR A 52 -12.62 -7.38 -10.51
N GLU A 53 -13.74 -7.40 -11.22
CA GLU A 53 -13.79 -7.47 -12.69
C GLU A 53 -13.86 -6.09 -13.35
N SER A 54 -14.04 -5.05 -12.55
CA SER A 54 -14.12 -3.67 -13.05
C SER A 54 -12.74 -3.02 -13.03
N PRO A 55 -12.48 -2.04 -13.91
CA PRO A 55 -11.24 -1.28 -13.88
C PRO A 55 -11.02 -0.59 -12.53
N VAL A 56 -9.75 -0.50 -12.12
CA VAL A 56 -9.30 0.35 -11.02
C VAL A 56 -8.47 1.47 -11.63
N VAL A 57 -8.74 2.71 -11.21
CA VAL A 57 -7.96 3.87 -11.62
C VAL A 57 -7.32 4.47 -10.39
N LEU A 58 -6.01 4.66 -10.43
CA LEU A 58 -5.21 5.18 -9.33
C LEU A 58 -4.51 6.47 -9.75
N MET A 59 -4.34 7.38 -8.80
CA MET A 59 -3.44 8.52 -8.91
C MET A 59 -2.34 8.36 -7.85
N GLY A 60 -1.10 8.19 -8.28
CA GLY A 60 0.05 8.07 -7.39
C GLY A 60 0.92 9.33 -7.42
N CYS A 61 1.26 9.86 -6.25
CA CYS A 61 2.27 10.89 -6.08
C CYS A 61 3.50 10.27 -5.39
N VAL A 62 4.66 10.49 -5.99
CA VAL A 62 5.93 9.99 -5.50
C VAL A 62 6.99 11.10 -5.57
N SER A 63 7.95 11.08 -4.66
CA SER A 63 9.10 11.97 -4.73
C SER A 63 9.91 11.70 -5.99
N SER A 64 10.42 12.77 -6.61
CA SER A 64 11.35 12.69 -7.73
C SER A 64 12.68 12.02 -7.38
N GLU A 65 12.99 11.90 -6.09
CA GLU A 65 14.21 11.25 -5.58
C GLU A 65 14.00 9.75 -5.30
N MET A 66 12.78 9.23 -5.48
CA MET A 66 12.48 7.83 -5.24
C MET A 66 13.17 6.93 -6.27
N ILE A 67 13.90 5.93 -5.76
CA ILE A 67 14.59 4.92 -6.58
C ILE A 67 13.84 3.59 -6.46
N PRO A 68 13.29 3.04 -7.55
CA PRO A 68 12.54 1.78 -7.50
C PRO A 68 13.49 0.58 -7.36
N VAL A 69 13.21 -0.28 -6.38
CA VAL A 69 13.94 -1.55 -6.16
C VAL A 69 13.07 -2.73 -6.58
N ARG A 70 13.34 -3.30 -7.76
CA ARG A 70 12.54 -4.41 -8.34
C ARG A 70 13.16 -5.80 -8.19
N GLY A 71 14.47 -5.88 -7.99
CA GLY A 71 15.24 -7.13 -7.94
C GLY A 71 14.64 -8.21 -7.02
N PRO A 72 14.32 -7.89 -5.75
CA PRO A 72 13.73 -8.86 -4.82
C PRO A 72 12.40 -9.44 -5.31
N TYR A 73 11.51 -8.61 -5.84
CA TYR A 73 10.24 -9.06 -6.41
C TYR A 73 10.44 -10.01 -7.61
N LEU A 74 11.39 -9.70 -8.50
CA LEU A 74 11.71 -10.56 -9.64
C LEU A 74 12.26 -11.92 -9.19
N GLN A 75 13.20 -11.92 -8.24
CA GLN A 75 13.80 -13.15 -7.71
C GLN A 75 12.76 -14.02 -6.97
N ARG A 76 11.84 -13.39 -6.25
CA ARG A 76 10.78 -14.06 -5.48
C ARG A 76 9.49 -14.28 -6.27
N LYS A 77 9.48 -13.98 -7.57
CA LYS A 77 8.32 -14.14 -8.47
C LYS A 77 7.06 -13.42 -7.98
N GLY A 78 7.21 -12.25 -7.35
CA GLY A 78 6.12 -11.44 -6.83
C GLY A 78 6.28 -11.06 -5.35
N ALA A 79 5.16 -10.65 -4.75
CA ALA A 79 5.07 -10.29 -3.33
C ALA A 79 4.93 -11.51 -2.41
N CYS A 80 4.93 -11.26 -1.10
CA CYS A 80 4.76 -12.28 -0.06
C CYS A 80 3.44 -13.04 -0.11
N TYR A 81 2.39 -12.46 -0.71
CA TYR A 81 1.11 -13.12 -0.94
C TYR A 81 0.66 -12.88 -2.39
N TYR A 82 -0.04 -13.88 -2.95
CA TYR A 82 -0.84 -13.75 -4.15
C TYR A 82 -2.31 -13.58 -3.77
N ALA A 83 -3.02 -12.72 -4.50
CA ALA A 83 -4.48 -12.64 -4.42
C ALA A 83 -5.09 -13.49 -5.54
N THR A 84 -5.85 -14.51 -5.15
CA THR A 84 -6.54 -15.42 -6.08
C THR A 84 -8.04 -15.27 -5.91
N ARG A 85 -8.80 -15.38 -7.01
CA ARG A 85 -10.27 -15.33 -6.92
C ARG A 85 -10.80 -16.69 -6.49
N ALA A 86 -11.57 -16.71 -5.41
CA ALA A 86 -12.36 -17.85 -4.95
C ALA A 86 -13.84 -17.46 -5.03
N GLU A 87 -14.51 -17.83 -6.12
CA GLU A 87 -15.87 -17.40 -6.43
C GLU A 87 -16.04 -15.86 -6.38
N LYS A 88 -16.81 -15.35 -5.40
CA LYS A 88 -17.06 -13.91 -5.17
C LYS A 88 -16.13 -13.30 -4.11
N THR A 89 -15.16 -14.07 -3.61
CA THR A 89 -14.22 -13.66 -2.57
C THR A 89 -12.78 -13.68 -3.09
N THR A 90 -11.89 -13.00 -2.38
CA THR A 90 -10.45 -13.06 -2.65
C THR A 90 -9.76 -13.91 -1.60
N LEU A 91 -9.04 -14.94 -2.03
CA LEU A 91 -8.18 -15.76 -1.19
C LEU A 91 -6.73 -15.29 -1.33
N LEU A 92 -6.10 -14.97 -0.20
CA LEU A 92 -4.67 -14.68 -0.15
C LEU A 92 -3.87 -15.97 0.05
N VAL A 93 -2.98 -16.26 -0.89
CA VAL A 93 -2.13 -17.45 -0.87
C VAL A 93 -0.69 -17.02 -0.60
N PRO A 94 -0.02 -17.54 0.45
CA PRO A 94 1.37 -17.19 0.73
C PRO A 94 2.26 -17.62 -0.44
N ASN A 95 3.23 -16.78 -0.79
CA ASN A 95 4.20 -17.08 -1.82
C ASN A 95 5.37 -17.89 -1.24
N GLU A 96 5.42 -19.18 -1.58
CA GLU A 96 6.45 -20.12 -1.12
C GLU A 96 7.89 -19.72 -1.50
N ALA A 97 8.08 -18.79 -2.46
CA ALA A 97 9.39 -18.23 -2.75
C ALA A 97 9.96 -17.41 -1.57
N TYR A 98 9.13 -17.01 -0.59
CA TYR A 98 9.55 -16.37 0.64
C TYR A 98 9.64 -17.40 1.77
N PRO A 99 10.85 -17.66 2.34
CA PRO A 99 11.03 -18.71 3.34
C PRO A 99 10.38 -18.38 4.69
N ASN A 100 10.24 -17.10 5.01
CA ASN A 100 9.60 -16.62 6.22
C ASN A 100 8.74 -15.41 5.86
N ILE A 101 7.42 -15.57 5.98
CA ILE A 101 6.45 -14.51 5.76
C ILE A 101 5.93 -14.04 7.12
N PRO A 102 6.07 -12.75 7.47
CA PRO A 102 5.45 -12.17 8.67
C PRO A 102 3.94 -12.39 8.66
N THR A 103 3.33 -12.43 9.85
CA THR A 103 1.88 -12.50 9.95
C THR A 103 1.24 -11.33 9.22
N LEU A 104 0.38 -11.62 8.24
CA LEU A 104 -0.30 -10.59 7.48
C LEU A 104 -1.29 -9.84 8.35
N ARG A 105 -1.12 -8.52 8.42
CA ARG A 105 -2.12 -7.61 8.98
C ARG A 105 -3.01 -7.10 7.86
N VAL A 106 -4.32 -7.06 8.07
CA VAL A 106 -5.28 -6.58 7.08
C VAL A 106 -6.07 -5.44 7.68
N GLY A 107 -6.18 -4.34 6.93
CA GLY A 107 -6.90 -3.15 7.33
C GLY A 107 -7.59 -2.47 6.16
N SER A 108 -8.31 -1.40 6.47
CA SER A 108 -8.87 -0.50 5.46
C SER A 108 -8.10 0.83 5.49
N ALA A 109 -8.09 1.50 4.34
CA ALA A 109 -7.71 2.90 4.28
C ALA A 109 -8.64 3.70 5.19
N HIS A 110 -8.08 4.70 5.86
CA HIS A 110 -8.81 5.67 6.66
C HIS A 110 -8.48 7.07 6.15
N GLU A 111 -9.30 8.04 6.52
CA GLU A 111 -8.98 9.43 6.22
C GLU A 111 -7.67 9.81 6.90
N LEU A 112 -6.79 10.45 6.13
CA LEU A 112 -5.56 11.03 6.62
C LEU A 112 -5.75 12.55 6.54
N PRO A 113 -6.28 13.21 7.59
CA PRO A 113 -6.82 14.57 7.52
C PRO A 113 -5.76 15.62 7.11
N ASP A 114 -4.50 15.33 7.44
CA ASP A 114 -3.36 16.19 7.10
C ASP A 114 -2.97 16.14 5.62
N PHE A 115 -3.38 15.07 4.90
CA PHE A 115 -3.14 14.90 3.47
C PHE A 115 -4.34 15.33 2.68
N ALA A 116 -4.33 16.57 2.18
CA ALA A 116 -5.33 17.14 1.27
C ALA A 116 -6.77 17.05 1.81
N LYS A 117 -7.44 18.20 1.98
CA LYS A 117 -8.83 18.21 2.51
C LYS A 117 -9.69 17.14 1.84
N THR A 118 -10.41 16.37 2.65
CA THR A 118 -11.45 15.44 2.19
C THR A 118 -12.37 16.18 1.21
N GLY A 119 -12.35 15.79 -0.07
CA GLY A 119 -13.15 16.42 -1.13
C GLY A 119 -12.37 16.92 -2.35
N GLU A 120 -11.11 17.34 -2.19
CA GLU A 120 -10.22 17.75 -3.30
C GLU A 120 -9.30 16.57 -3.66
N GLY A 121 -9.37 16.08 -4.90
CA GLY A 121 -8.55 14.93 -5.33
C GLY A 121 -7.05 15.21 -5.25
N LEU A 122 -6.24 14.18 -5.00
CA LEU A 122 -4.78 14.21 -4.81
C LEU A 122 -4.06 14.95 -5.94
N TYR A 123 -4.52 14.79 -7.18
CA TYR A 123 -3.96 15.49 -8.34
C TYR A 123 -4.08 17.01 -8.21
N LEU A 124 -5.24 17.53 -7.78
CA LEU A 124 -5.44 18.96 -7.60
C LEU A 124 -4.63 19.47 -6.40
N SER A 125 -4.53 18.70 -5.33
CA SER A 125 -3.69 19.05 -4.19
C SER A 125 -2.21 19.11 -4.57
N MET A 126 -1.73 18.23 -5.45
CA MET A 126 -0.36 18.30 -5.97
C MET A 126 -0.09 19.59 -6.74
N ILE A 127 -1.08 20.12 -7.47
CA ILE A 127 -0.93 21.34 -8.29
C ILE A 127 -1.11 22.61 -7.45
N HIS A 128 -2.17 22.67 -6.65
CA HIS A 128 -2.57 23.89 -5.94
C HIS A 128 -1.96 24.01 -4.55
N GLU A 129 -1.69 22.88 -3.89
CA GLU A 129 -1.20 22.83 -2.51
C GLU A 129 -0.03 21.82 -2.33
N PRO A 130 1.04 21.87 -3.15
CA PRO A 130 2.10 20.85 -3.14
C PRO A 130 2.79 20.71 -1.78
N TRP A 131 2.78 21.75 -0.94
CA TRP A 131 3.31 21.70 0.43
C TRP A 131 2.59 20.68 1.32
N ARG A 132 1.35 20.29 1.01
CA ARG A 132 0.64 19.20 1.72
C ARG A 132 1.23 17.82 1.43
N LEU A 133 2.06 17.70 0.40
CA LEU A 133 2.75 16.47 0.05
C LEU A 133 4.20 16.45 0.57
N ASP A 134 4.54 17.27 1.57
CA ASP A 134 5.87 17.32 2.18
C ASP A 134 6.36 15.94 2.67
N VAL A 135 5.44 15.04 3.04
CA VAL A 135 5.74 13.63 3.38
C VAL A 135 6.51 12.88 2.31
N LEU A 136 6.36 13.27 1.04
CA LEU A 136 7.05 12.62 -0.07
C LEU A 136 8.53 12.94 -0.04
N SER A 137 8.89 14.17 0.34
CA SER A 137 10.27 14.68 0.33
C SER A 137 10.94 14.62 1.70
N HIS A 138 10.16 14.71 2.79
CA HIS A 138 10.64 14.72 4.17
C HIS A 138 9.93 13.66 5.03
N PRO A 139 9.91 12.38 4.62
CA PRO A 139 9.17 11.35 5.34
C PRO A 139 9.60 11.17 6.80
N GLU A 140 10.85 11.52 7.15
CA GLU A 140 11.35 11.50 8.53
C GLU A 140 10.58 12.41 9.49
N ARG A 141 9.78 13.35 8.98
CA ARG A 141 8.94 14.23 9.81
C ARG A 141 7.57 13.63 10.13
N TYR A 142 7.21 12.50 9.53
CA TYR A 142 5.84 11.96 9.50
C TYR A 142 5.75 10.55 10.10
N HIS A 143 6.54 10.24 11.13
CA HIS A 143 6.56 8.92 11.77
C HIS A 143 5.19 8.52 12.33
N GLU A 144 4.48 9.44 12.99
CA GLU A 144 3.15 9.18 13.58
C GLU A 144 2.12 8.86 12.51
N LEU A 145 2.12 9.62 11.41
CA LEU A 145 1.26 9.35 10.26
C LEU A 145 1.47 7.93 9.71
N PHE A 146 2.73 7.52 9.53
CA PHE A 146 3.01 6.18 9.02
C PHE A 146 2.59 5.09 10.00
N ALA A 147 2.72 5.33 11.31
CA ALA A 147 2.20 4.42 12.32
C ALA A 147 0.67 4.31 12.23
N GLU A 148 -0.05 5.44 12.19
CA GLU A 148 -1.51 5.49 12.05
C GLU A 148 -1.98 4.77 10.78
N ALA A 149 -1.33 5.06 9.64
CA ALA A 149 -1.61 4.43 8.35
C ALA A 149 -1.49 2.90 8.39
N LEU A 150 -0.61 2.37 9.24
CA LEU A 150 -0.41 0.93 9.42
C LEU A 150 -1.28 0.34 10.54
N ASP A 151 -1.65 1.12 11.55
CA ASP A 151 -2.35 0.66 12.75
C ASP A 151 -3.81 0.28 12.49
N SER A 152 -4.42 0.78 11.40
CA SER A 152 -5.74 0.32 10.95
C SER A 152 -5.77 -1.16 10.54
N ALA A 153 -4.59 -1.78 10.38
CA ALA A 153 -4.48 -3.18 10.00
C ALA A 153 -4.23 -4.10 11.20
N HIS A 154 -5.09 -5.09 11.34
CA HIS A 154 -5.06 -6.06 12.44
C HIS A 154 -4.85 -7.49 11.90
N ILE A 155 -4.41 -8.40 12.77
CA ILE A 155 -4.27 -9.81 12.41
C ILE A 155 -5.66 -10.42 12.24
N MET A 156 -5.97 -10.91 11.04
CA MET A 156 -7.22 -11.61 10.77
C MET A 156 -7.11 -13.12 11.02
N ARG A 157 -8.16 -13.71 11.61
CA ARG A 157 -8.32 -15.18 11.68
C ARG A 157 -8.92 -15.69 10.36
N GLY A 158 -8.08 -15.81 9.34
CA GLY A 158 -8.47 -16.27 8.01
C GLY A 158 -8.00 -15.31 6.91
N LEU A 159 -7.70 -15.84 5.72
CA LEU A 159 -7.15 -15.12 4.57
C LEU A 159 -8.15 -14.97 3.41
N LEU A 160 -9.44 -14.97 3.74
CA LEU A 160 -10.55 -14.78 2.80
C LEU A 160 -11.13 -13.37 2.97
N LEU A 161 -11.24 -12.62 1.88
CA LEU A 161 -11.66 -11.21 1.82
C LEU A 161 -12.82 -10.96 0.87
#